data_AF-A0A7V9CEQ8-F1
#
_entry.id   AF-A0A7V9CEQ8-F1
#
_cell.length_a   1.000
_cell.length_b   1.000
_cell.length_c   1.000
_cell.angle_alpha   90.00
_cell.angle_beta   90.00
_cell.angle_gamma   90.00
#
_symmetry.space_group_name_H-M   'P 1'
#
loop_
_entity.id
_entity.type
_entity.pdbx_description
1 polymer ?
#
loop_
_entity_poly.entity_id
_entity_poly.type
_entity_poly.pdbx_seq_one_letter_code
_entity_poly.pdbx_strand_id
1 'polypeptide(L)'
;LGRLGALDWRGRELWVRPVLSGAAGITAVPGTVAVMIALIGTTSFDGFSQGPTWNSLAPDLQQLLVDIGISQETALQIAFTIGMAVVLAAVAGLYRIGTVGMRSIDGRHSAGELGARFAHSLLPIALAYVVAHYFSYLAVQGQAISYLASDPLGDGANIFGTATASIDYGLITANTVWYVQVGALIVGHVSGLVLAHDRALTIYASARDAARSQYWMLTVMVAFTCLGLWLLSAGAV
;
A
#
# COMPACT_ATOMS: atom_id res chain seq x y z
N LEU A 1 -12.45 5.57 -14.16
CA LEU A 1 -11.61 4.39 -14.47
C LEU A 1 -10.73 4.58 -15.71
N GLY A 2 -11.24 5.11 -16.82
CA GLY A 2 -10.44 5.30 -18.05
C GLY A 2 -9.14 6.11 -17.92
N ARG A 3 -9.07 7.13 -17.02
CA ARG A 3 -7.90 8.01 -16.88
C ARG A 3 -6.63 7.35 -16.33
N LEU A 4 -6.73 6.18 -15.69
CA LEU A 4 -5.56 5.47 -15.11
C LEU A 4 -4.96 4.42 -16.05
N GLY A 5 -5.69 4.06 -17.12
CA GLY A 5 -5.27 3.01 -18.05
C GLY A 5 -4.17 3.48 -19.01
N ALA A 6 -3.37 2.53 -19.49
CA ALA A 6 -2.39 2.75 -20.57
C ALA A 6 -3.04 3.25 -21.86
N LEU A 7 -4.36 3.14 -21.97
CA LEU A 7 -5.14 3.51 -23.14
C LEU A 7 -5.94 4.77 -22.85
N ASP A 8 -5.79 5.78 -23.69
CA ASP A 8 -6.63 6.97 -23.73
C ASP A 8 -7.45 6.96 -25.01
N TRP A 9 -8.76 7.19 -24.85
CA TRP A 9 -9.64 7.36 -25.99
C TRP A 9 -9.89 8.85 -26.18
N ARG A 10 -9.26 9.46 -27.20
CA ARG A 10 -9.45 10.87 -27.54
C ARG A 10 -10.16 10.99 -28.89
N GLY A 11 -11.43 11.39 -28.85
CA GLY A 11 -12.27 11.46 -30.05
C GLY A 11 -12.57 10.07 -30.63
N ARG A 12 -11.86 9.69 -31.71
CA ARG A 12 -11.96 8.39 -32.41
C ARG A 12 -10.63 7.62 -32.46
N GLU A 13 -9.59 8.09 -31.79
CA GLU A 13 -8.27 7.47 -31.81
C GLU A 13 -7.89 6.92 -30.44
N LEU A 14 -7.29 5.72 -30.47
CA LEU A 14 -6.75 5.04 -29.30
C LEU A 14 -5.28 5.43 -29.15
N TRP A 15 -4.96 6.15 -28.08
CA TRP A 15 -3.61 6.59 -27.76
C TRP A 15 -3.03 5.75 -26.62
N VAL A 16 -1.79 5.32 -26.76
CA VAL A 16 -1.05 4.68 -25.67
C VAL A 16 -0.39 5.76 -24.84
N ARG A 17 -0.74 5.84 -23.56
CA ARG A 17 -0.16 6.75 -22.57
C ARG A 17 0.59 5.95 -21.51
N PRO A 18 1.68 6.48 -20.93
CA PRO A 18 2.34 5.83 -19.80
C PRO A 18 1.33 5.51 -18.70
N VAL A 19 1.38 4.29 -18.17
CA VAL A 19 0.55 3.82 -17.05
C VAL A 19 0.73 4.81 -15.89
N LEU A 20 -0.37 5.20 -15.23
CA LEU A 20 -0.42 6.23 -14.17
C LEU A 20 -0.31 7.70 -14.61
N SER A 21 -0.14 8.02 -15.90
CA SER A 21 -0.04 9.43 -16.34
C SER A 21 -1.29 10.27 -16.01
N GLY A 22 -2.48 9.66 -15.90
CA GLY A 22 -3.68 10.35 -15.44
C GLY A 22 -3.84 10.48 -13.93
N ALA A 23 -2.94 9.90 -13.12
CA ALA A 23 -2.93 10.09 -11.67
C ALA A 23 -2.65 11.57 -11.30
N ALA A 24 -1.85 12.27 -12.11
CA ALA A 24 -1.55 13.69 -11.94
C ALA A 24 -2.79 14.61 -12.11
N GLY A 25 -3.83 14.13 -12.81
CA GLY A 25 -5.10 14.82 -13.04
C GLY A 25 -6.20 14.50 -12.04
N ILE A 26 -5.92 13.71 -10.99
CA ILE A 26 -6.88 13.45 -9.91
C ILE A 26 -6.92 14.70 -9.02
N THR A 27 -8.03 15.42 -9.04
CA THR A 27 -8.33 16.43 -8.02
C THR A 27 -8.54 15.70 -6.70
N ALA A 28 -7.61 15.84 -5.76
CA ALA A 28 -7.74 15.27 -4.43
C ALA A 28 -8.98 15.88 -3.74
N VAL A 29 -9.98 15.03 -3.46
CA VAL A 29 -11.15 15.41 -2.67
C VAL A 29 -10.82 15.29 -1.18
N PRO A 30 -11.55 15.99 -0.29
CA PRO A 30 -11.41 15.77 1.15
C PRO A 30 -11.49 14.28 1.48
N GLY A 31 -10.49 13.76 2.19
CA GLY A 31 -10.39 12.33 2.55
C GLY A 31 -9.48 11.47 1.67
N THR A 32 -9.04 11.92 0.48
CA THR A 32 -8.14 11.12 -0.38
C THR A 32 -6.85 10.70 0.36
N VAL A 33 -6.22 11.62 1.08
CA VAL A 33 -5.01 11.33 1.87
C VAL A 33 -5.29 10.28 2.96
N ALA A 34 -6.43 10.39 3.65
CA ALA A 34 -6.80 9.43 4.69
C ALA A 34 -7.02 8.03 4.11
N VAL A 35 -7.65 7.92 2.93
CA VAL A 35 -7.80 6.64 2.23
C VAL A 35 -6.45 6.06 1.81
N MET A 36 -5.52 6.88 1.29
CA MET A 36 -4.18 6.41 0.92
C MET A 36 -3.38 5.94 2.14
N ILE A 37 -3.45 6.69 3.25
CA ILE A 37 -2.85 6.29 4.53
C ILE A 37 -3.48 4.99 5.03
N ALA A 38 -4.80 4.84 4.93
CA ALA A 38 -5.49 3.64 5.33
C ALA A 38 -5.02 2.44 4.50
N LEU A 39 -5.00 2.55 3.16
CA LEU A 39 -4.55 1.49 2.26
C LEU A 39 -3.11 1.05 2.56
N ILE A 40 -2.19 2.00 2.76
CA ILE A 40 -0.78 1.69 3.05
C ILE A 40 -0.63 1.16 4.49
N GLY A 41 -1.33 1.76 5.46
CA GLY A 41 -1.19 1.42 6.88
C GLY A 41 -1.82 0.09 7.24
N THR A 42 -3.00 -0.25 6.72
CA THR A 42 -3.62 -1.56 6.99
C THR A 42 -2.82 -2.69 6.36
N THR A 43 -2.35 -2.52 5.12
CA THR A 43 -1.46 -3.52 4.49
C THR A 43 -0.11 -3.62 5.19
N SER A 44 0.46 -2.50 5.64
CA SER A 44 1.68 -2.53 6.46
C SER A 44 1.47 -3.27 7.80
N PHE A 45 0.31 -3.08 8.44
CA PHE A 45 -0.02 -3.81 9.67
C PHE A 45 -0.26 -5.30 9.41
N ASP A 46 -0.91 -5.65 8.31
CA ASP A 46 -1.08 -7.05 7.89
C ASP A 46 0.26 -7.78 7.82
N GLY A 47 1.24 -7.22 7.11
CA GLY A 47 2.61 -7.76 7.06
C GLY A 47 3.33 -7.74 8.41
N PHE A 48 3.21 -6.65 9.17
CA PHE A 48 3.81 -6.54 10.51
C PHE A 48 3.27 -7.59 11.49
N SER A 49 1.96 -7.86 11.43
CA SER A 49 1.27 -8.78 12.33
C SER A 49 1.70 -10.24 12.15
N GLN A 50 2.27 -10.58 11.00
CA GLN A 50 2.81 -11.91 10.71
C GLN A 50 4.27 -12.05 11.18
N GLY A 51 4.96 -10.94 11.47
CA GLY A 51 6.37 -10.93 11.86
C GLY A 51 6.62 -11.26 13.33
N PRO A 52 7.86 -11.63 13.69
CA PRO A 52 8.25 -12.03 15.04
C PRO A 52 8.06 -10.91 16.07
N THR A 53 8.23 -9.65 15.67
CA THR A 53 8.04 -8.50 16.57
C THR A 53 6.62 -8.42 17.10
N TRP A 54 5.61 -8.49 16.22
CA TRP A 54 4.21 -8.48 16.67
C TRP A 54 3.87 -9.75 17.45
N ASN A 55 4.32 -10.92 16.99
CA ASN A 55 4.09 -12.19 17.67
C ASN A 55 4.68 -12.25 19.08
N SER A 56 5.71 -11.45 19.37
CA SER A 56 6.26 -11.29 20.72
C SER A 56 5.49 -10.26 21.58
N LEU A 57 4.98 -9.18 20.98
CA LEU A 57 4.31 -8.09 21.69
C LEU A 57 2.81 -8.31 21.94
N ALA A 58 2.12 -8.96 21.00
CA ALA A 58 0.68 -9.16 21.05
C ALA A 58 0.24 -9.99 22.28
N PRO A 59 0.94 -11.07 22.67
CA PRO A 59 0.60 -11.82 23.88
C PRO A 59 0.71 -10.98 25.16
N ASP A 60 1.75 -10.14 25.28
CA ASP A 60 1.94 -9.27 26.44
C ASP A 60 0.82 -8.23 26.55
N LEU A 61 0.49 -7.58 25.42
CA LEU A 61 -0.64 -6.65 25.34
C LEU A 61 -1.98 -7.34 25.66
N GLN A 62 -2.19 -8.55 25.16
CA GLN A 62 -3.37 -9.35 25.46
C GLN A 62 -3.44 -9.67 26.96
N GLN A 63 -2.33 -10.09 27.56
CA GLN A 63 -2.28 -10.45 28.98
C GLN A 63 -2.61 -9.25 29.87
N LEU A 64 -2.05 -8.07 29.57
CA LEU A 64 -2.38 -6.83 30.31
C LEU A 64 -3.88 -6.50 30.27
N LEU A 65 -4.55 -6.76 29.14
CA LEU A 65 -5.98 -6.56 28.99
C LEU A 65 -6.80 -7.63 29.74
N VAL A 66 -6.32 -8.87 29.75
CA VAL A 66 -6.92 -9.96 30.53
C VAL A 66 -6.82 -9.69 32.03
N ASP A 67 -5.68 -9.18 32.50
CA ASP A 67 -5.43 -8.88 33.92
C ASP A 67 -6.37 -7.79 34.46
N ILE A 68 -6.85 -6.88 33.60
CA ILE A 68 -7.86 -5.87 33.95
C ILE A 68 -9.31 -6.36 33.77
N GLY A 69 -9.51 -7.66 33.51
CA GLY A 69 -10.82 -8.33 33.47
C GLY A 69 -11.48 -8.42 32.10
N ILE A 70 -10.76 -8.15 31.01
CA ILE A 70 -11.29 -8.32 29.64
C ILE A 70 -11.21 -9.81 29.25
N SER A 71 -12.23 -10.32 28.56
CA SER A 71 -12.20 -11.70 28.05
C SER A 71 -11.06 -11.92 27.07
N GLN A 72 -10.54 -13.15 27.00
CA GLN A 72 -9.39 -13.48 26.16
C GLN A 72 -9.60 -13.11 24.68
N GLU A 73 -10.81 -13.32 24.16
CA GLU A 73 -11.20 -12.99 22.78
C GLU A 73 -11.21 -11.47 22.55
N THR A 74 -11.88 -10.72 23.43
CA THR A 74 -11.97 -9.26 23.31
C THR A 74 -10.60 -8.61 23.49
N ALA A 75 -9.77 -9.13 24.40
CA ALA A 75 -8.40 -8.67 24.60
C ALA A 75 -7.56 -8.82 23.33
N LEU A 76 -7.68 -9.95 22.63
CA LEU A 76 -7.00 -10.17 21.35
C LEU A 76 -7.45 -9.17 20.29
N GLN A 77 -8.77 -8.97 20.15
CA GLN A 77 -9.33 -8.01 19.19
C GLN A 77 -8.87 -6.57 19.47
N ILE A 78 -8.83 -6.17 20.75
CA ILE A 78 -8.35 -4.85 21.17
C ILE A 78 -6.84 -4.72 20.88
N ALA A 79 -6.04 -5.74 21.20
CA ALA A 79 -4.59 -5.70 20.93
C ALA A 79 -4.31 -5.49 19.44
N PHE A 80 -4.95 -6.25 18.55
CA PHE A 80 -4.81 -6.07 17.10
C PHE A 80 -5.34 -4.72 16.61
N THR A 81 -6.44 -4.21 17.20
CA THR A 81 -6.96 -2.87 16.87
C THR A 81 -5.98 -1.77 17.26
N ILE A 82 -5.35 -1.88 18.44
CA ILE A 82 -4.31 -0.95 18.91
C ILE A 82 -3.10 -1.01 17.98
N GLY A 83 -2.62 -2.21 17.64
CA GLY A 83 -1.50 -2.41 16.71
C GLY A 83 -1.76 -1.74 15.37
N MET A 84 -2.93 -1.98 14.78
CA MET A 84 -3.34 -1.36 13.53
C MET A 84 -3.42 0.17 13.64
N ALA A 85 -3.99 0.69 14.73
CA ALA A 85 -4.08 2.14 14.96
C ALA A 85 -2.70 2.79 15.10
N VAL A 86 -1.75 2.13 15.76
CA VAL A 86 -0.36 2.58 15.91
C VAL A 86 0.33 2.61 14.55
N VAL A 87 0.20 1.57 13.72
CA VAL A 87 0.79 1.55 12.38
C VAL A 87 0.17 2.64 11.49
N LEU A 88 -1.15 2.81 11.51
CA LEU A 88 -1.83 3.91 10.80
C LEU A 88 -1.32 5.28 11.24
N ALA A 89 -1.16 5.48 12.55
CA ALA A 89 -0.62 6.72 13.10
C ALA A 89 0.84 6.94 12.69
N ALA A 90 1.66 5.88 12.63
CA ALA A 90 3.05 5.96 12.17
C ALA A 90 3.14 6.37 10.69
N VAL A 91 2.35 5.74 9.82
CA VAL A 91 2.27 6.08 8.38
C VAL A 91 1.78 7.51 8.19
N ALA A 92 0.71 7.90 8.90
CA ALA A 92 0.20 9.28 8.88
C ALA A 92 1.24 10.29 9.38
N GLY A 93 1.98 9.92 10.43
CA GLY A 93 3.06 10.71 11.02
C GLY A 93 4.20 10.94 10.04
N LEU A 94 4.69 9.89 9.39
CA LEU A 94 5.73 9.99 8.35
C LEU A 94 5.30 10.88 7.19
N TYR A 95 4.07 10.70 6.70
CA TYR A 95 3.53 11.57 5.66
C TYR A 95 3.44 13.03 6.13
N ARG A 96 2.97 13.25 7.37
CA ARG A 96 2.86 14.57 7.96
C ARG A 96 4.22 15.24 8.12
N ILE A 97 5.24 14.52 8.58
CA ILE A 97 6.63 15.01 8.67
C ILE A 97 7.11 15.49 7.30
N GLY A 98 6.87 14.72 6.24
CA GLY A 98 7.18 15.14 4.87
C GLY A 98 6.49 16.46 4.48
N THR A 99 5.19 16.58 4.72
CA THR A 99 4.43 17.79 4.36
C THR A 99 4.81 19.02 5.19
N VAL A 100 5.16 18.84 6.47
CA VAL A 100 5.64 19.91 7.35
C VAL A 100 7.06 20.34 6.98
N GLY A 101 7.92 19.38 6.64
CA GLY A 101 9.26 19.65 6.13
C GLY A 101 9.24 20.40 4.80
N MET A 102 8.34 20.03 3.87
CA MET A 102 8.14 20.78 2.63
C MET A 102 7.63 22.21 2.85
N ARG A 103 6.79 22.42 3.87
CA ARG A 103 6.31 23.75 4.27
C ARG A 103 7.44 24.67 4.74
N SER A 104 8.45 24.14 5.43
CA SER A 104 9.52 24.96 6.04
C SER A 104 10.44 25.64 5.02
N ILE A 105 10.34 25.27 3.73
CA ILE A 105 11.22 25.78 2.67
C ILE A 105 10.79 27.17 2.18
N ASP A 106 9.49 27.36 1.99
CA ASP A 106 8.95 28.55 1.31
C ASP A 106 7.85 29.24 2.13
N GLY A 107 7.24 28.54 3.09
CA GLY A 107 6.20 29.11 3.97
C GLY A 107 4.90 29.52 3.29
N ARG A 108 4.88 29.64 1.95
CA ARG A 108 3.73 30.05 1.12
C ARG A 108 2.58 29.05 1.09
N HIS A 109 2.86 27.76 1.35
CA HIS A 109 1.86 26.70 1.33
C HIS A 109 1.65 26.11 2.72
N SER A 110 0.40 25.80 3.05
CA SER A 110 0.10 25.08 4.30
C SER A 110 0.47 23.59 4.16
N ALA A 111 0.82 22.94 5.28
CA ALA A 111 1.14 21.51 5.26
C ALA A 111 -0.07 20.65 4.84
N GLY A 112 -1.30 21.08 5.14
CA GLY A 112 -2.52 20.41 4.68
C GLY A 112 -2.72 20.52 3.17
N GLU A 113 -2.48 21.70 2.61
CA GLU A 113 -2.53 21.94 1.17
C GLU A 113 -1.47 21.11 0.41
N LEU A 114 -0.23 21.10 0.89
CA LEU A 114 0.82 20.25 0.34
C LEU A 114 0.41 18.77 0.43
N GLY A 115 -0.09 18.33 1.58
CA GLY A 115 -0.59 16.96 1.74
C GLY A 115 -1.67 16.57 0.72
N ALA A 116 -2.60 17.46 0.39
CA ALA A 116 -3.60 17.20 -0.65
C ALA A 116 -2.98 17.18 -2.05
N ARG A 117 -2.09 18.13 -2.37
CA ARG A 117 -1.45 18.24 -3.69
C ARG A 117 -0.52 17.06 -3.99
N PHE A 118 0.13 16.50 -2.97
CA PHE A 118 1.03 15.34 -3.12
C PHE A 118 0.33 13.99 -2.97
N ALA A 119 -0.97 13.93 -2.64
CA ALA A 119 -1.67 12.66 -2.39
C ALA A 119 -1.57 11.63 -3.54
N HIS A 120 -1.52 12.09 -4.79
CA HIS A 120 -1.37 11.24 -5.98
C HIS A 120 -0.03 10.48 -6.04
N SER A 121 1.03 10.94 -5.37
CA SER A 121 2.30 10.20 -5.31
C SER A 121 2.24 8.98 -4.40
N LEU A 122 1.24 8.90 -3.51
CA LEU A 122 0.98 7.72 -2.69
C LEU A 122 0.28 6.59 -3.46
N LEU A 123 -0.37 6.91 -4.59
CA LEU A 123 -1.15 5.93 -5.34
C LEU A 123 -0.31 4.75 -5.87
N PRO A 124 0.86 4.97 -6.52
CA PRO A 124 1.69 3.85 -6.97
C PRO A 124 2.24 3.03 -5.81
N ILE A 125 2.50 3.67 -4.66
CA ILE A 125 2.97 2.99 -3.44
C ILE A 125 1.86 2.09 -2.90
N ALA A 126 0.64 2.61 -2.74
CA ALA A 126 -0.50 1.82 -2.29
C ALA A 126 -0.77 0.62 -3.21
N LEU A 127 -0.69 0.81 -4.53
CA LEU A 127 -0.84 -0.27 -5.49
C LEU A 127 0.25 -1.34 -5.33
N ALA A 128 1.51 -0.92 -5.17
CA ALA A 128 2.62 -1.83 -4.95
C ALA A 128 2.46 -2.65 -3.66
N TYR A 129 1.97 -2.05 -2.59
CA TYR A 129 1.69 -2.75 -1.33
C TYR A 129 0.61 -3.81 -1.49
N VAL A 130 -0.49 -3.48 -2.18
CA VAL A 130 -1.56 -4.44 -2.49
C VAL A 130 -1.02 -5.62 -3.29
N VAL A 131 -0.23 -5.36 -4.33
CA VAL A 131 0.39 -6.44 -5.13
C VAL A 131 1.33 -7.27 -4.27
N ALA A 132 2.23 -6.65 -3.52
CA ALA A 132 3.20 -7.35 -2.69
C ALA A 132 2.53 -8.27 -1.64
N HIS A 133 1.47 -7.81 -0.97
CA HIS A 133 0.84 -8.58 0.10
C HIS A 133 -0.15 -9.63 -0.41
N TYR A 134 -0.91 -9.33 -1.48
CA TYR A 134 -1.98 -10.21 -1.95
C TYR A 134 -1.61 -11.05 -3.17
N PHE A 135 -0.38 -10.95 -3.70
CA PHE A 135 0.03 -11.76 -4.86
C PHE A 135 -0.04 -13.28 -4.60
N SER A 136 0.48 -13.75 -3.46
CA SER A 136 0.46 -15.17 -3.12
C SER A 136 -0.98 -15.68 -2.93
N TYR A 137 -1.82 -14.90 -2.24
CA TYR A 137 -3.24 -15.19 -2.10
C TYR A 137 -3.94 -15.26 -3.46
N LEU A 138 -3.69 -14.29 -4.35
CA LEU A 138 -4.27 -14.30 -5.68
C LEU A 138 -3.80 -15.51 -6.51
N ALA A 139 -2.54 -15.91 -6.40
CA ALA A 139 -2.01 -17.03 -7.18
C ALA A 139 -2.42 -18.41 -6.66
N VAL A 140 -2.47 -18.58 -5.34
CA VAL A 140 -2.82 -19.85 -4.70
C VAL A 140 -4.32 -19.96 -4.56
N GLN A 141 -4.94 -19.03 -3.82
CA GLN A 141 -6.38 -19.04 -3.61
C GLN A 141 -7.15 -18.56 -4.83
N GLY A 142 -6.57 -17.86 -5.80
CA GLY A 142 -7.28 -17.53 -7.04
C GLY A 142 -7.55 -18.73 -7.94
N GLN A 143 -6.84 -19.85 -7.75
CA GLN A 143 -7.21 -21.15 -8.36
C GLN A 143 -8.67 -21.51 -8.01
N ALA A 144 -9.16 -21.00 -6.87
CA ALA A 144 -10.54 -21.10 -6.42
C ALA A 144 -11.61 -20.63 -7.33
N ILE A 145 -11.32 -19.56 -8.02
CA ILE A 145 -12.32 -18.93 -8.86
C ILE A 145 -12.69 -19.90 -9.98
N SER A 146 -11.74 -20.69 -10.47
CA SER A 146 -11.98 -21.68 -11.53
C SER A 146 -12.82 -22.87 -11.08
N TYR A 147 -12.63 -23.38 -9.85
CA TYR A 147 -13.43 -24.49 -9.35
C TYR A 147 -14.84 -24.04 -8.97
N LEU A 148 -14.99 -22.88 -8.31
CA LEU A 148 -16.29 -22.31 -7.94
C LEU A 148 -17.09 -21.89 -9.17
N ALA A 149 -16.43 -21.47 -10.25
CA ALA A 149 -17.11 -21.19 -11.51
C ALA A 149 -17.59 -22.47 -12.22
N SER A 150 -16.90 -23.60 -12.02
CA SER A 150 -17.29 -24.90 -12.58
C SER A 150 -18.46 -25.54 -11.84
N ASP A 151 -18.49 -25.42 -10.51
CA ASP A 151 -19.58 -25.90 -9.64
C ASP A 151 -20.11 -24.76 -8.75
N PRO A 152 -20.90 -23.82 -9.31
CA PRO A 152 -21.35 -22.65 -8.57
C PRO A 152 -22.42 -22.96 -7.51
N LEU A 153 -23.15 -24.07 -7.65
CA LEU A 153 -24.22 -24.48 -6.75
C LEU A 153 -23.82 -25.62 -5.79
N GLY A 154 -22.65 -26.22 -5.99
CA GLY A 154 -22.20 -27.39 -5.21
C GLY A 154 -23.01 -28.65 -5.54
N ASP A 155 -23.66 -28.70 -6.70
CA ASP A 155 -24.52 -29.80 -7.14
C ASP A 155 -23.77 -30.84 -8.00
N GLY A 156 -22.44 -30.67 -8.13
CA GLY A 156 -21.59 -31.51 -8.97
C GLY A 156 -21.58 -31.08 -10.43
N ALA A 157 -22.15 -29.90 -10.76
CA ALA A 157 -21.94 -29.28 -12.06
C ALA A 157 -20.43 -29.14 -12.32
N ASN A 158 -20.00 -29.52 -13.52
CA ASN A 158 -18.60 -29.42 -13.92
C ASN A 158 -18.50 -28.69 -15.25
N ILE A 159 -18.98 -27.45 -15.27
CA ILE A 159 -19.22 -26.68 -16.50
C ILE A 159 -17.93 -26.49 -17.31
N PHE A 160 -16.79 -26.29 -16.64
CA PHE A 160 -15.48 -26.10 -17.29
C PHE A 160 -14.51 -27.27 -17.08
N GLY A 161 -14.96 -28.40 -16.51
CA GLY A 161 -14.10 -29.56 -16.30
C GLY A 161 -13.17 -29.47 -15.07
N THR A 162 -13.20 -28.36 -14.30
CA THR A 162 -12.28 -28.07 -13.19
C THR A 162 -12.88 -28.26 -11.80
N ALA A 163 -14.12 -28.75 -11.67
CA ALA A 163 -14.81 -28.88 -10.37
C ALA A 163 -14.09 -29.81 -9.38
N THR A 164 -13.30 -30.78 -9.87
CA THR A 164 -12.54 -31.73 -9.05
C THR A 164 -11.07 -31.37 -8.88
N ALA A 165 -10.63 -30.22 -9.39
CA ALA A 165 -9.24 -29.77 -9.26
C ALA A 165 -8.94 -29.33 -7.81
N SER A 166 -7.77 -29.72 -7.30
CA SER A 166 -7.27 -29.27 -6.00
C SER A 166 -6.34 -28.07 -6.13
N ILE A 167 -6.29 -27.21 -5.10
CA ILE A 167 -5.33 -26.11 -5.04
C ILE A 167 -3.91 -26.66 -5.03
N ASP A 168 -3.11 -26.25 -6.01
CA ASP A 168 -1.69 -26.55 -6.05
C ASP A 168 -0.91 -25.50 -5.25
N TYR A 169 -0.51 -25.87 -4.04
CA TYR A 169 0.35 -25.07 -3.17
C TYR A 169 1.81 -25.03 -3.64
N GLY A 170 2.20 -25.90 -4.58
CA GLY A 170 3.52 -25.92 -5.21
C GLY A 170 3.65 -24.98 -6.42
N LEU A 171 2.55 -24.37 -6.87
CA LEU A 171 2.51 -23.51 -8.06
C LEU A 171 3.51 -22.35 -8.00
N ILE A 172 3.68 -21.74 -6.83
CA ILE A 172 4.60 -20.61 -6.62
C ILE A 172 5.52 -20.89 -5.44
N THR A 173 6.82 -20.76 -5.66
CA THR A 173 7.84 -20.90 -4.62
C THR A 173 7.95 -19.63 -3.77
N ALA A 174 8.36 -19.78 -2.51
CA ALA A 174 8.62 -18.65 -1.61
C ALA A 174 9.61 -17.62 -2.22
N ASN A 175 10.64 -18.10 -2.92
CA ASN A 175 11.57 -17.23 -3.64
C ASN A 175 10.88 -16.37 -4.71
N THR A 176 9.94 -16.95 -5.47
CA THR A 176 9.19 -16.20 -6.49
C THR A 176 8.32 -15.13 -5.86
N VAL A 177 7.62 -15.45 -4.76
CA VAL A 177 6.82 -14.47 -4.00
C VAL A 177 7.72 -13.31 -3.53
N TRP A 178 8.90 -13.63 -2.97
CA TRP A 178 9.85 -12.62 -2.52
C TRP A 178 10.32 -11.69 -3.65
N TYR A 179 10.71 -12.23 -4.81
CA TYR A 179 11.12 -11.40 -5.95
C TYR A 179 9.99 -10.49 -6.45
N VAL A 180 8.75 -10.99 -6.51
CA VAL A 180 7.58 -10.20 -6.91
C VAL A 180 7.31 -9.10 -5.89
N GLN A 181 7.39 -9.41 -4.60
CA GLN A 181 7.21 -8.45 -3.50
C GLN A 181 8.25 -7.32 -3.58
N VAL A 182 9.54 -7.66 -3.66
CA VAL A 182 10.62 -6.67 -3.78
C VAL A 182 10.47 -5.84 -5.04
N GLY A 183 10.22 -6.49 -6.18
CA GLY A 183 10.04 -5.81 -7.47
C GLY A 183 8.87 -4.83 -7.45
N ALA A 184 7.71 -5.25 -6.93
CA ALA A 184 6.54 -4.40 -6.77
C ALA A 184 6.86 -3.19 -5.87
N LEU A 185 7.52 -3.41 -4.73
CA LEU A 185 7.89 -2.36 -3.79
C LEU A 185 8.77 -1.30 -4.45
N ILE A 186 9.84 -1.72 -5.13
CA ILE A 186 10.78 -0.81 -5.81
C ILE A 186 10.06 0.00 -6.89
N VAL A 187 9.31 -0.68 -7.77
CA VAL A 187 8.59 -0.01 -8.87
C VAL A 187 7.57 0.99 -8.34
N GLY A 188 6.83 0.63 -7.28
CA GLY A 188 5.86 1.53 -6.63
C GLY A 188 6.50 2.78 -6.05
N HIS A 189 7.61 2.64 -5.31
CA HIS A 189 8.29 3.78 -4.68
C HIS A 189 8.97 4.67 -5.71
N VAL A 190 9.65 4.10 -6.72
CA VAL A 190 10.25 4.88 -7.81
C VAL A 190 9.17 5.66 -8.57
N SER A 191 8.05 5.02 -8.90
CA SER A 191 6.92 5.69 -9.57
C SER A 191 6.33 6.81 -8.71
N GLY A 192 6.15 6.56 -7.41
CA GLY A 192 5.72 7.58 -6.45
C GLY A 192 6.69 8.77 -6.37
N LEU A 193 7.99 8.51 -6.38
CA LEU A 193 9.04 9.54 -6.33
C LEU A 193 9.02 10.41 -7.58
N VAL A 194 8.87 9.80 -8.76
CA VAL A 194 8.76 10.53 -10.04
C VAL A 194 7.53 11.44 -10.03
N LEU A 195 6.36 10.93 -9.64
CA LEU A 195 5.15 11.76 -9.55
C LEU A 195 5.30 12.91 -8.54
N ALA A 196 5.95 12.64 -7.41
CA ALA A 196 6.22 13.67 -6.40
C ALA A 196 7.20 14.73 -6.93
N HIS A 197 8.24 14.33 -7.67
CA HIS A 197 9.18 15.25 -8.31
C HIS A 197 8.48 16.17 -9.30
N ASP A 198 7.71 15.59 -10.23
CA ASP A 198 6.96 16.35 -11.23
C ASP A 198 6.02 17.35 -10.57
N ARG A 199 5.33 16.93 -9.50
CA ARG A 199 4.47 17.84 -8.73
C ARG A 199 5.27 18.98 -8.09
N ALA A 200 6.41 18.71 -7.48
CA ALA A 200 7.22 19.74 -6.83
C ALA A 200 7.65 20.82 -7.82
N LEU A 201 8.03 20.46 -9.05
CA LEU A 201 8.38 21.41 -10.11
C LEU A 201 7.22 22.34 -10.52
N THR A 202 5.97 21.89 -10.34
CA THR A 202 4.78 22.72 -10.64
C THR A 202 4.33 23.61 -9.47
N ILE A 203 4.72 23.28 -8.24
CA ILE A 203 4.30 24.01 -7.03
C ILE A 203 5.30 25.11 -6.66
N TYR A 204 6.59 24.77 -6.67
CA TYR A 204 7.64 25.71 -6.25
C TYR A 204 8.07 26.61 -7.41
N ALA A 205 8.17 27.91 -7.14
CA ALA A 205 8.49 28.90 -8.16
C ALA A 205 10.00 28.93 -8.52
N SER A 206 10.85 28.47 -7.60
CA SER A 206 12.30 28.40 -7.80
C SER A 206 12.77 26.95 -7.88
N ALA A 207 13.69 26.68 -8.81
CA ALA A 207 14.31 25.35 -8.94
C ALA A 207 15.07 24.94 -7.66
N ARG A 208 15.59 25.93 -6.91
CA ARG A 208 16.30 25.70 -5.64
C ARG A 208 15.36 25.22 -4.54
N ASP A 209 14.17 25.79 -4.44
CA ASP A 209 13.17 25.40 -3.44
C ASP A 209 12.52 24.07 -3.81
N ALA A 210 12.28 23.84 -5.11
CA ALA A 210 11.88 22.54 -5.61
C ALA A 210 12.91 21.46 -5.20
N ALA A 211 14.19 21.68 -5.46
CA ALA A 211 15.26 20.75 -5.07
C ALA A 211 15.35 20.53 -3.55
N ARG A 212 15.18 21.58 -2.73
CA ARG A 212 15.15 21.45 -1.26
C ARG A 212 13.96 20.62 -0.78
N SER A 213 12.81 20.72 -1.44
CA SER A 213 11.61 19.95 -1.09
C SER A 213 11.82 18.45 -1.35
N GLN A 214 12.66 18.12 -2.33
CA GLN A 214 13.02 16.74 -2.61
C GLN A 214 13.79 16.07 -1.49
N TYR A 215 14.58 16.79 -0.68
CA TYR A 215 15.27 16.16 0.45
C TYR A 215 14.27 15.59 1.46
N TRP A 216 13.18 16.30 1.73
CA TRP A 216 12.12 15.80 2.61
C TRP A 216 11.36 14.63 1.99
N MET A 217 11.00 14.74 0.71
CA MET A 217 10.32 13.64 0.01
C MET A 217 11.19 12.39 -0.07
N LEU A 218 12.47 12.53 -0.39
CA LEU A 218 13.43 11.43 -0.45
C LEU A 218 13.61 10.79 0.93
N THR A 219 13.76 11.60 1.98
CA THR A 219 13.89 11.09 3.36
C THR A 219 12.67 10.24 3.75
N VAL A 220 11.45 10.74 3.49
CA VAL A 220 10.21 10.01 3.77
C VAL A 220 10.08 8.75 2.92
N MET A 221 10.42 8.83 1.63
CA MET A 221 10.36 7.69 0.71
C MET A 221 11.36 6.58 1.12
N VAL A 222 12.58 6.95 1.49
CA VAL A 222 13.60 6.01 1.97
C VAL A 222 13.16 5.40 3.29
N ALA A 223 12.64 6.19 4.23
CA ALA A 223 12.10 5.67 5.49
C ALA A 223 10.97 4.65 5.24
N PHE A 224 10.03 4.94 4.34
CA PHE A 224 8.98 3.99 3.96
C PHE A 224 9.53 2.73 3.30
N THR A 225 10.51 2.87 2.41
CA THR A 225 11.12 1.72 1.72
C THR A 225 11.87 0.84 2.71
N CYS A 226 12.68 1.43 3.59
CA CYS A 226 13.39 0.70 4.64
C CYS A 226 12.43 -0.01 5.59
N LEU A 227 11.34 0.66 6.00
CA LEU A 227 10.29 0.04 6.81
C LEU A 227 9.63 -1.13 6.07
N GLY A 228 9.26 -0.95 4.81
CA GLY A 228 8.64 -2.00 3.99
C GLY A 228 9.56 -3.20 3.77
N LEU A 229 10.85 -2.97 3.50
CA LEU A 229 11.85 -4.03 3.37
C LEU A 229 12.12 -4.74 4.70
N TRP A 230 12.12 -4.00 5.81
CA TRP A 230 12.23 -4.60 7.14
C TRP A 230 11.03 -5.50 7.45
N LEU A 231 9.80 -5.05 7.18
CA LEU A 231 8.59 -5.86 7.34
C LEU A 231 8.65 -7.13 6.49
N LEU A 232 9.10 -7.01 5.23
CA LEU A 232 9.29 -8.14 4.34
C LEU A 232 10.34 -9.13 4.87
N SER A 233 11.47 -8.63 5.36
CA SER A 233 12.51 -9.45 5.95
C SER A 233 12.07 -10.12 7.25
N ALA A 234 11.24 -9.44 8.04
CA ALA A 234 10.75 -9.95 9.32
C ALA A 234 9.73 -11.07 9.13
N GLY A 235 8.91 -11.02 8.07
CA GLY A 235 7.96 -12.09 7.73
C GLY A 235 8.54 -13.26 6.93
N ALA A 236 9.80 -13.16 6.47
CA ALA A 236 10.47 -14.19 5.67
C ALA A 236 11.28 -15.20 6.50
N VAL A 237 11.23 -15.11 7.84
CA VAL A 237 11.92 -15.98 8.80
C VAL A 237 10.88 -16.76 9.60
#